data_AF-A0A2G9V0H1-F1
#
_entry.id   AF-A0A2G9V0H1-F1
#
_cell.length_a   1.000
_cell.length_b   1.000
_cell.length_c   1.000
_cell.angle_alpha   90.00
_cell.angle_beta   90.00
_cell.angle_gamma   90.00
#
_symmetry.space_group_name_H-M   'P 1'
#
loop_
_entity.id
_entity.type
_entity.pdbx_description
1 polymer ?
#
loop_
_entity_poly.entity_id
_entity_poly.type
_entity_poly.pdbx_seq_one_letter_code
_entity_poly.pdbx_strand_id
1 'polypeptide(L)'
;MTIKNDVLYVGGHGNEFRNKQGEIVHRDNMWIKTITPDGEVTNVDWTDIFNKVRNSVGISEPGYLTHEAVQYSQTQGHWFFLPRKESKTVYVEEDDETKGTDLLIVGSPDLDHFEAKRIGVLRPERGYSAFDFIPGTDDKIIVALKSKEVTDEPVESYVTVFTTDGQVLLDDQKLDGNYKFEGLYFI
;
A
#
# COMPACT_ATOMS: atom_id res chain seq x y z
N MET A 1 -3.53 -5.62 -5.57
CA MET A 1 -3.99 -7.03 -5.71
C MET A 1 -2.80 -7.94 -5.50
N THR A 2 -3.00 -9.13 -4.95
CA THR A 2 -1.91 -10.10 -4.77
C THR A 2 -2.41 -11.54 -4.79
N ILE A 3 -1.52 -12.51 -4.97
CA ILE A 3 -1.85 -13.93 -5.00
C ILE A 3 -1.25 -14.62 -3.79
N LYS A 4 -2.06 -15.37 -3.04
CA LYS A 4 -1.61 -16.25 -1.97
C LYS A 4 -2.30 -17.60 -2.09
N ASN A 5 -1.52 -18.67 -2.24
CA ASN A 5 -1.97 -20.05 -2.35
C ASN A 5 -3.02 -20.21 -3.47
N ASP A 6 -2.67 -19.72 -4.66
CA ASP A 6 -3.53 -19.70 -5.87
C ASP A 6 -4.84 -18.93 -5.74
N VAL A 7 -5.03 -18.17 -4.66
CA VAL A 7 -6.19 -17.30 -4.46
C VAL A 7 -5.78 -15.85 -4.68
N LEU A 8 -6.55 -15.13 -5.49
CA LEU A 8 -6.40 -13.70 -5.72
C LEU A 8 -7.04 -12.91 -4.58
N TYR A 9 -6.27 -12.02 -3.95
CA TYR A 9 -6.70 -11.09 -2.91
C TYR A 9 -6.86 -9.70 -3.52
N VAL A 10 -8.07 -9.17 -3.42
CA VAL A 10 -8.47 -7.85 -3.92
C VAL A 10 -8.88 -6.98 -2.75
N GLY A 11 -8.01 -6.06 -2.35
CA GLY A 11 -8.26 -5.09 -1.29
C GLY A 11 -8.82 -3.76 -1.79
N GLY A 12 -9.25 -2.92 -0.84
CA GLY A 12 -9.52 -1.50 -1.04
C GLY A 12 -8.51 -0.65 -0.26
N HIS A 13 -8.91 0.59 0.10
CA HIS A 13 -8.05 1.53 0.81
C HIS A 13 -7.65 1.10 2.24
N GLY A 14 -8.42 0.22 2.88
CA GLY A 14 -8.09 -0.31 4.20
C GLY A 14 -8.25 0.67 5.36
N ASN A 15 -9.10 1.69 5.21
CA ASN A 15 -9.47 2.64 6.27
C ASN A 15 -10.97 2.95 6.25
N GLU A 16 -11.48 3.56 7.30
CA GLU A 16 -12.89 3.94 7.38
C GLU A 16 -13.23 5.06 6.40
N PHE A 17 -14.39 4.98 5.73
CA PHE A 17 -14.87 6.10 4.91
C PHE A 17 -15.52 7.15 5.81
N ARG A 18 -15.05 8.40 5.71
CA ARG A 18 -15.49 9.52 6.53
C ARG A 18 -16.16 10.60 5.69
N ASN A 19 -17.14 11.30 6.27
CA ASN A 19 -17.73 12.49 5.66
C ASN A 19 -16.85 13.73 5.88
N LYS A 20 -17.28 14.89 5.35
CA LYS A 20 -16.55 16.17 5.49
C LYS A 20 -16.43 16.67 6.95
N GLN A 21 -17.23 16.12 7.87
CA GLN A 21 -17.19 16.42 9.30
C GLN A 21 -16.21 15.49 10.05
N GLY A 22 -15.59 14.52 9.36
CA GLY A 22 -14.68 13.54 9.93
C GLY A 22 -15.38 12.35 10.59
N GLU A 23 -16.71 12.23 10.46
CA GLU A 23 -17.49 11.13 11.04
C GLU A 23 -17.41 9.89 10.15
N ILE A 24 -17.30 8.70 10.77
CA ILE A 24 -17.32 7.43 10.03
C ILE A 24 -18.73 7.19 9.49
N VAL A 25 -18.84 7.05 8.18
CA VAL A 25 -20.09 6.68 7.49
C VAL A 25 -20.19 5.17 7.33
N HIS A 26 -19.11 4.50 6.92
CA HIS A 26 -19.04 3.04 6.77
C HIS A 26 -17.59 2.51 6.82
N ARG A 27 -17.44 1.17 6.87
CA ARG A 27 -16.14 0.47 6.92
C ARG A 27 -15.87 -0.45 5.72
N ASP A 28 -16.68 -0.35 4.68
CA ASP A 28 -16.61 -1.23 3.50
C ASP A 28 -15.24 -1.25 2.81
N ASN A 29 -14.48 -0.15 2.89
CA ASN A 29 -13.10 -0.04 2.40
C ASN A 29 -12.10 -0.98 3.12
N MET A 30 -12.49 -1.50 4.28
CA MET A 30 -11.71 -2.45 5.09
C MET A 30 -12.07 -3.92 4.78
N TRP A 31 -13.00 -4.16 3.86
CA TRP A 31 -13.30 -5.51 3.37
C TRP A 31 -12.48 -5.83 2.13
N ILE A 32 -11.97 -7.06 2.08
CA ILE A 32 -11.31 -7.59 0.89
C ILE A 32 -12.19 -8.65 0.22
N LYS A 33 -11.80 -9.01 -1.00
CA LYS A 33 -12.37 -10.13 -1.74
C LYS A 33 -11.28 -11.13 -2.00
N THR A 34 -11.58 -12.41 -1.77
CA THR A 34 -10.72 -13.51 -2.21
C THR A 34 -11.41 -14.21 -3.38
N ILE A 35 -10.66 -14.47 -4.45
CA ILE A 35 -11.17 -15.04 -5.68
C ILE A 35 -10.36 -16.29 -6.01
N THR A 36 -11.02 -17.44 -6.12
CA THR A 36 -10.37 -18.71 -6.50
C THR A 36 -10.08 -18.74 -8.01
N PRO A 37 -9.25 -19.69 -8.50
CA PRO A 37 -9.03 -19.86 -9.94
C PRO A 37 -10.31 -20.14 -10.74
N ASP A 38 -11.31 -20.73 -10.10
CA ASP A 38 -12.63 -21.00 -10.71
C ASP A 38 -13.56 -19.76 -10.69
N GLY A 39 -13.11 -18.63 -10.13
CA GLY A 39 -13.85 -17.38 -10.07
C GLY A 39 -14.81 -17.26 -8.88
N GLU A 40 -14.74 -18.17 -7.90
CA GLU A 40 -15.55 -18.08 -6.68
C GLU A 40 -15.08 -16.91 -5.82
N VAL A 41 -16.02 -16.03 -5.42
CA VAL A 41 -15.73 -14.82 -4.65
C VAL A 41 -16.20 -14.98 -3.21
N THR A 42 -15.30 -14.74 -2.26
CA THR A 42 -15.63 -14.60 -0.84
C THR A 42 -15.30 -13.18 -0.36
N ASN A 43 -16.21 -12.58 0.41
CA ASN A 43 -15.99 -11.28 1.06
C ASN A 43 -15.45 -11.52 2.47
N VAL A 44 -14.31 -10.92 2.80
CA VAL A 44 -13.63 -11.12 4.09
C VAL A 44 -13.45 -9.78 4.77
N ASP A 45 -13.92 -9.69 6.02
CA ASP A 45 -13.71 -8.51 6.85
C ASP A 45 -12.25 -8.46 7.33
N TRP A 46 -11.51 -7.44 6.90
CA TRP A 46 -10.12 -7.19 7.29
C TRP A 46 -10.00 -6.00 8.25
N THR A 47 -11.11 -5.55 8.87
CA THR A 47 -11.11 -4.41 9.81
C THR A 47 -10.03 -4.55 10.86
N ASP A 48 -9.95 -5.70 11.54
CA ASP A 48 -8.94 -5.93 12.58
C ASP A 48 -7.51 -6.02 12.02
N ILE A 49 -7.35 -6.53 10.81
CA ILE A 49 -6.04 -6.64 10.14
C ILE A 49 -5.52 -5.24 9.81
N PHE A 50 -6.32 -4.41 9.15
CA PHE A 50 -5.93 -3.03 8.84
C PHE A 50 -5.71 -2.20 10.10
N ASN A 51 -6.47 -2.44 11.17
CA ASN A 51 -6.21 -1.86 12.48
C ASN A 51 -4.84 -2.26 13.04
N LYS A 52 -4.47 -3.54 12.98
CA LYS A 52 -3.14 -4.01 13.40
C LYS A 52 -2.02 -3.37 12.56
N VAL A 53 -2.19 -3.29 11.23
CA VAL A 53 -1.22 -2.64 10.34
C VAL A 53 -1.03 -1.16 10.73
N ARG A 54 -2.13 -0.42 10.89
CA ARG A 54 -2.12 0.99 11.33
C ARG A 54 -1.46 1.16 12.71
N ASN A 55 -1.82 0.32 13.67
CA ASN A 55 -1.29 0.37 15.03
C ASN A 55 0.22 0.05 15.08
N SER A 56 0.73 -0.79 14.17
CA SER A 56 2.15 -1.16 14.11
C SER A 56 3.09 0.01 13.84
N VAL A 57 2.57 1.10 13.24
CA VAL A 57 3.31 2.34 12.97
C VAL A 57 2.94 3.46 13.96
N GLY A 58 2.27 3.13 15.06
CA GLY A 58 1.92 4.08 16.12
C GLY A 58 0.82 5.06 15.72
N ILE A 59 -0.06 4.67 14.80
CA ILE A 59 -1.23 5.45 14.39
C ILE A 59 -2.48 4.80 14.98
N SER A 60 -3.38 5.61 15.49
CA SER A 60 -4.72 5.20 15.92
C SER A 60 -5.76 6.10 15.25
N GLU A 61 -7.01 5.67 15.23
CA GLU A 61 -8.13 6.53 14.82
C GLU A 61 -8.12 7.86 15.62
N PRO A 62 -8.34 9.03 14.96
CA PRO A 62 -8.79 9.21 13.57
C PRO A 62 -7.69 9.24 12.51
N GLY A 63 -6.43 9.01 12.88
CA GLY A 63 -5.35 8.78 11.92
C GLY A 63 -5.59 7.51 11.07
N TYR A 64 -4.91 7.44 9.93
CA TYR A 64 -5.15 6.41 8.92
C TYR A 64 -3.89 6.07 8.13
N LEU A 65 -3.94 4.88 7.52
CA LEU A 65 -3.13 4.49 6.38
C LEU A 65 -4.08 4.30 5.19
N THR A 66 -3.65 4.66 3.98
CA THR A 66 -4.34 4.28 2.74
C THR A 66 -3.47 3.27 2.01
N HIS A 67 -4.05 2.13 1.63
CA HIS A 67 -3.34 1.05 0.94
C HIS A 67 -3.76 0.96 -0.53
N GLU A 68 -2.78 1.03 -1.43
CA GLU A 68 -2.93 0.69 -2.86
C GLU A 68 -1.97 -0.42 -3.29
N ALA A 69 -0.95 -0.68 -2.48
CA ALA A 69 0.17 -1.55 -2.78
C ALA A 69 0.39 -2.56 -1.65
N VAL A 70 -0.03 -3.82 -1.89
CA VAL A 70 0.13 -4.95 -0.96
C VAL A 70 0.46 -6.20 -1.76
N GLN A 71 1.49 -6.95 -1.35
CA GLN A 71 1.88 -8.23 -1.93
C GLN A 71 2.12 -9.28 -0.85
N TYR A 72 1.83 -10.55 -1.16
CA TYR A 72 2.28 -11.69 -0.38
C TYR A 72 3.46 -12.36 -1.11
N SER A 73 4.59 -12.50 -0.43
CA SER A 73 5.71 -13.30 -0.94
C SER A 73 5.55 -14.74 -0.47
N GLN A 74 5.34 -15.65 -1.41
CA GLN A 74 5.38 -17.09 -1.14
C GLN A 74 6.77 -17.55 -0.71
N THR A 75 7.81 -16.98 -1.33
CA THR A 75 9.21 -17.32 -1.06
C THR A 75 9.63 -16.95 0.36
N GLN A 76 9.22 -15.76 0.82
CA GLN A 76 9.55 -15.25 2.15
C GLN A 76 8.53 -15.71 3.19
N GLY A 77 7.30 -16.05 2.80
CA GLY A 77 6.20 -16.38 3.71
C GLY A 77 5.68 -15.17 4.49
N HIS A 78 5.70 -13.98 3.89
CA HIS A 78 5.32 -12.72 4.55
C HIS A 78 4.44 -11.85 3.66
N TRP A 79 3.61 -11.03 4.29
CA TRP A 79 2.91 -9.92 3.65
C TRP A 79 3.76 -8.67 3.64
N PHE A 80 3.68 -7.90 2.57
CA PHE A 80 4.39 -6.63 2.42
C PHE A 80 3.38 -5.57 2.03
N PHE A 81 3.38 -4.46 2.75
CA PHE A 81 2.54 -3.30 2.51
C PHE A 81 3.44 -2.10 2.25
N LEU A 82 3.12 -1.38 1.19
CA LEU A 82 3.64 -0.05 0.90
C LEU A 82 2.43 0.90 0.88
N PRO A 83 2.04 1.49 2.03
CA PRO A 83 0.90 2.38 2.06
C PRO A 83 1.10 3.57 1.12
N ARG A 84 0.03 4.01 0.46
CA ARG A 84 0.02 5.25 -0.31
C ARG A 84 0.14 6.45 0.61
N LYS A 85 -0.68 6.47 1.67
CA LYS A 85 -0.82 7.60 2.59
C LYS A 85 -0.60 7.17 4.03
N GLU A 86 -0.04 8.06 4.83
CA GLU A 86 0.15 7.95 6.27
C GLU A 86 -0.25 9.27 6.95
N SER A 87 -1.20 9.21 7.90
CA SER A 87 -1.62 10.39 8.66
C SER A 87 -1.94 10.06 10.11
N LYS A 88 -1.52 10.95 11.02
CA LYS A 88 -1.91 10.92 12.44
C LYS A 88 -3.18 11.72 12.73
N THR A 89 -3.68 12.46 11.75
CA THR A 89 -4.88 13.30 11.86
C THR A 89 -6.01 12.72 11.02
N VAL A 90 -7.23 13.19 11.29
CA VAL A 90 -8.41 12.84 10.50
C VAL A 90 -8.20 13.16 9.02
N TYR A 91 -8.78 12.34 8.14
CA TYR A 91 -8.76 12.57 6.70
C TYR A 91 -9.40 13.91 6.35
N VAL A 92 -8.68 14.69 5.56
CA VAL A 92 -9.12 15.92 4.90
C VAL A 92 -8.59 15.84 3.48
N GLU A 93 -9.48 15.95 2.50
CA GLU A 93 -9.19 15.70 1.07
C GLU A 93 -7.97 16.49 0.56
N GLU A 94 -7.92 17.80 0.85
CA GLU A 94 -6.83 18.69 0.44
C GLU A 94 -5.50 18.34 1.14
N ASP A 95 -5.55 18.04 2.45
CA ASP A 95 -4.35 17.66 3.20
C ASP A 95 -3.79 16.30 2.73
N ASP A 96 -4.67 15.38 2.29
CA ASP A 96 -4.31 14.02 1.89
C ASP A 96 -3.35 13.97 0.70
N GLU A 97 -3.43 14.96 -0.20
CA GLU A 97 -2.54 15.10 -1.36
C GLU A 97 -1.06 15.02 -0.96
N THR A 98 -0.73 15.53 0.23
CA THR A 98 0.63 15.57 0.80
C THR A 98 0.87 14.58 1.95
N LYS A 99 0.03 13.56 2.12
CA LYS A 99 0.22 12.48 3.13
C LYS A 99 0.97 11.26 2.60
N GLY A 100 1.72 11.37 1.51
CA GLY A 100 2.59 10.31 0.99
C GLY A 100 3.54 9.78 2.06
N THR A 101 3.97 8.52 1.92
CA THR A 101 4.83 7.85 2.91
C THR A 101 5.94 7.04 2.26
N ASP A 102 6.99 6.78 3.03
CA ASP A 102 8.14 5.94 2.71
C ASP A 102 8.15 4.65 3.56
N LEU A 103 6.96 4.19 4.00
CA LEU A 103 6.83 3.02 4.86
C LEU A 103 6.89 1.73 4.04
N LEU A 104 7.67 0.77 4.54
CA LEU A 104 7.55 -0.65 4.25
C LEU A 104 7.11 -1.36 5.53
N ILE A 105 5.94 -1.98 5.49
CA ILE A 105 5.40 -2.77 6.60
C ILE A 105 5.40 -4.24 6.19
N VAL A 106 6.03 -5.09 7.00
CA VAL A 106 6.12 -6.53 6.79
C VAL A 106 5.24 -7.22 7.82
N GLY A 107 4.25 -7.98 7.35
CA GLY A 107 3.33 -8.75 8.18
C GLY A 107 3.67 -10.24 8.19
N SER A 108 3.51 -10.89 9.34
CA SER A 108 3.58 -12.34 9.46
C SER A 108 2.53 -13.05 8.58
N PRO A 109 2.73 -14.31 8.20
CA PRO A 109 1.82 -15.00 7.25
C PRO A 109 0.36 -15.11 7.74
N ASP A 110 0.14 -15.08 9.04
CA ASP A 110 -1.15 -15.05 9.75
C ASP A 110 -1.69 -13.64 10.04
N LEU A 111 -0.94 -12.58 9.70
CA LEU A 111 -1.32 -11.17 9.89
C LEU A 111 -1.56 -10.78 11.36
N ASP A 112 -0.85 -11.44 12.28
CA ASP A 112 -0.90 -11.13 13.71
C ASP A 112 0.24 -10.23 14.19
N HIS A 113 1.38 -10.22 13.48
CA HIS A 113 2.55 -9.43 13.82
C HIS A 113 3.01 -8.59 12.62
N PHE A 114 3.44 -7.36 12.89
CA PHE A 114 3.89 -6.43 11.85
C PHE A 114 5.14 -5.70 12.31
N GLU A 115 6.09 -5.55 11.40
CA GLU A 115 7.29 -4.73 11.56
C GLU A 115 7.32 -3.66 10.48
N ALA A 116 7.69 -2.43 10.84
CA ALA A 116 7.74 -1.32 9.90
C ALA A 116 9.13 -0.70 9.82
N LYS A 117 9.51 -0.26 8.63
CA LYS A 117 10.73 0.50 8.36
C LYS A 117 10.46 1.61 7.34
N ARG A 118 11.36 2.59 7.31
CA ARG A 118 11.33 3.74 6.38
C ARG A 118 12.35 3.49 5.27
N ILE A 119 11.94 3.65 4.01
CA ILE A 119 12.73 3.33 2.82
C ILE A 119 13.03 4.60 2.01
N GLY A 120 14.29 5.00 1.98
CA GLY A 120 14.74 6.15 1.21
C GLY A 120 14.35 7.49 1.85
N VAL A 121 13.99 8.46 1.02
CA VAL A 121 13.64 9.82 1.45
C VAL A 121 12.14 10.02 1.30
N LEU A 122 11.47 10.44 2.37
CA LEU A 122 10.08 10.85 2.35
C LEU A 122 9.86 12.04 1.40
N ARG A 123 8.95 11.87 0.45
CA ARG A 123 8.47 12.90 -0.47
C ARG A 123 6.95 12.99 -0.30
N PRO A 124 6.43 13.95 0.48
CA PRO A 124 5.03 13.96 0.95
C PRO A 124 3.97 13.87 -0.16
N GLU A 125 4.29 14.33 -1.36
CA GLU A 125 3.39 14.38 -2.52
C GLU A 125 3.36 13.04 -3.28
N ARG A 126 4.26 12.10 -2.96
CA ARG A 126 4.40 10.82 -3.65
C ARG A 126 3.94 9.68 -2.75
N GLY A 127 2.87 9.00 -3.16
CA GLY A 127 2.38 7.79 -2.48
C GLY A 127 2.63 6.54 -3.32
N TYR A 128 2.99 5.43 -2.68
CA TYR A 128 3.08 4.15 -3.36
C TYR A 128 1.73 3.76 -3.99
N SER A 129 1.75 3.30 -5.23
CA SER A 129 0.55 2.92 -6.00
C SER A 129 0.55 1.44 -6.41
N ALA A 130 1.72 0.85 -6.60
CA ALA A 130 1.89 -0.58 -6.89
C ALA A 130 3.31 -1.03 -6.55
N PHE A 131 3.51 -2.33 -6.37
CA PHE A 131 4.84 -2.93 -6.41
C PHE A 131 4.75 -4.42 -6.73
N ASP A 132 5.89 -4.98 -7.12
CA ASP A 132 6.09 -6.41 -7.24
C ASP A 132 7.54 -6.77 -6.88
N PHE A 133 7.78 -8.05 -6.64
CA PHE A 133 9.11 -8.59 -6.40
C PHE A 133 9.82 -8.87 -7.72
N ILE A 134 11.10 -8.51 -7.82
CA ILE A 134 11.87 -8.78 -9.04
C ILE A 134 12.14 -10.29 -9.14
N PRO A 135 11.75 -10.96 -10.25
CA PRO A 135 11.98 -12.39 -10.44
C PRO A 135 13.45 -12.79 -10.32
N GLY A 136 13.72 -13.96 -9.74
CA GLY A 136 15.07 -14.48 -9.56
C GLY A 136 15.87 -13.82 -8.42
N THR A 137 15.21 -13.09 -7.51
CA THR A 137 15.84 -12.41 -6.37
C THR A 137 15.43 -12.97 -5.01
N ASP A 138 14.79 -14.14 -4.97
CA ASP A 138 14.15 -14.72 -3.77
C ASP A 138 13.19 -13.74 -3.06
N ASP A 139 12.50 -12.90 -3.83
CA ASP A 139 11.65 -11.81 -3.33
C ASP A 139 12.36 -10.83 -2.38
N LYS A 140 13.69 -10.69 -2.52
CA LYS A 140 14.49 -9.76 -1.70
C LYS A 140 14.60 -8.36 -2.32
N ILE A 141 14.22 -8.20 -3.59
CA ILE A 141 14.24 -6.91 -4.29
C ILE A 141 12.82 -6.57 -4.76
N ILE A 142 12.38 -5.37 -4.41
CA ILE A 142 11.09 -4.79 -4.78
C ILE A 142 11.33 -3.72 -5.85
N VAL A 143 10.51 -3.75 -6.90
CA VAL A 143 10.28 -2.59 -7.77
C VAL A 143 8.91 -2.01 -7.42
N ALA A 144 8.85 -0.72 -7.14
CA ALA A 144 7.63 -0.04 -6.74
C ALA A 144 7.34 1.18 -7.59
N LEU A 145 6.06 1.46 -7.77
CA LEU A 145 5.54 2.69 -8.34
C LEU A 145 5.08 3.62 -7.24
N LYS A 146 5.33 4.91 -7.41
CA LYS A 146 4.69 5.98 -6.66
C LYS A 146 3.98 6.91 -7.63
N SER A 147 2.84 7.46 -7.22
CA SER A 147 2.16 8.51 -7.97
C SER A 147 1.95 9.76 -7.14
N LYS A 148 1.88 10.89 -7.84
CA LYS A 148 1.65 12.23 -7.31
C LYS A 148 0.42 12.82 -7.96
N GLU A 149 -0.48 13.30 -7.11
CA GLU A 149 -1.70 14.01 -7.45
C GLU A 149 -1.81 15.16 -6.46
N VAL A 150 -1.48 16.36 -6.90
CA VAL A 150 -1.54 17.59 -6.11
C VAL A 150 -2.34 18.60 -6.95
N THR A 151 -3.28 19.28 -6.31
CA THR A 151 -4.13 20.29 -6.95
C THR A 151 -3.26 21.33 -7.66
N ASP A 152 -3.67 21.72 -8.87
CA ASP A 152 -2.95 22.64 -9.77
C ASP A 152 -1.56 22.18 -10.26
N GLU A 153 -1.16 20.94 -10.01
CA GLU A 153 0.08 20.35 -10.53
C GLU A 153 -0.19 19.19 -11.52
N PRO A 154 0.72 18.93 -12.48
CA PRO A 154 0.60 17.74 -13.33
C PRO A 154 0.65 16.46 -12.51
N VAL A 155 -0.18 15.48 -12.89
CA VAL A 155 -0.07 14.12 -12.39
C VAL A 155 1.27 13.51 -12.81
N GLU A 156 1.95 12.82 -11.90
CA GLU A 156 3.24 12.20 -12.18
C GLU A 156 3.29 10.79 -11.59
N SER A 157 4.07 9.92 -12.22
CA SER A 157 4.40 8.60 -11.68
C SER A 157 5.92 8.42 -11.65
N TYR A 158 6.38 7.61 -10.71
CA TYR A 158 7.78 7.35 -10.45
C TYR A 158 8.00 5.87 -10.25
N VAL A 159 9.16 5.37 -10.67
CA VAL A 159 9.64 4.02 -10.36
C VAL A 159 10.83 4.09 -9.40
N THR A 160 10.87 3.20 -8.41
CA THR A 160 11.98 3.04 -7.47
C THR A 160 12.26 1.55 -7.24
N VAL A 161 13.50 1.23 -6.88
CA VAL A 161 13.93 -0.14 -6.60
C VAL A 161 14.67 -0.16 -5.27
N PHE A 162 14.29 -1.08 -4.39
CA PHE A 162 14.92 -1.26 -3.09
C PHE A 162 14.78 -2.71 -2.61
N THR A 163 15.61 -3.10 -1.66
CA THR A 163 15.57 -4.43 -1.06
C THR A 163 14.57 -4.49 0.11
N THR A 164 14.12 -5.69 0.47
CA THR A 164 13.19 -5.89 1.60
C THR A 164 13.81 -5.57 2.97
N ASP A 165 15.14 -5.59 3.08
CA ASP A 165 15.85 -5.12 4.28
C ASP A 165 15.96 -3.59 4.34
N GLY A 166 15.85 -2.90 3.20
CA GLY A 166 15.63 -1.45 3.10
C GLY A 166 16.72 -0.65 2.38
N GLN A 167 17.63 -1.33 1.67
CA GLN A 167 18.63 -0.69 0.83
C GLN A 167 18.01 -0.17 -0.47
N VAL A 168 18.09 1.14 -0.71
CA VAL A 168 17.68 1.73 -1.98
C VAL A 168 18.71 1.41 -3.07
N LEU A 169 18.25 0.78 -4.16
CA LEU A 169 19.05 0.45 -5.34
C LEU A 169 18.83 1.46 -6.48
N LEU A 170 17.65 2.07 -6.54
CA LEU A 170 17.26 3.13 -7.47
C LEU A 170 16.31 4.11 -6.77
N ASP A 171 16.73 5.37 -6.59
CA ASP A 171 15.84 6.44 -6.13
C ASP A 171 14.77 6.74 -7.19
N ASP A 172 13.68 7.39 -6.79
CA ASP A 172 12.53 7.70 -7.63
C ASP A 172 12.93 8.31 -9.01
N GLN A 173 12.69 7.56 -10.08
CA GLN A 173 12.84 8.03 -11.46
C GLN A 173 11.45 8.37 -12.02
N LYS A 174 11.26 9.61 -12.49
CA LYS A 174 9.99 10.03 -13.10
C LYS A 174 9.74 9.23 -14.38
N LEU A 175 8.52 8.74 -14.54
CA LEU A 175 8.01 8.12 -15.75
C LEU A 175 7.37 9.18 -16.65
N ASP A 176 7.55 9.03 -17.96
CA ASP A 176 7.01 9.96 -18.95
C ASP A 176 5.48 9.87 -19.07
N GLY A 177 4.88 10.95 -19.60
CA GLY A 177 3.48 11.00 -20.01
C GLY A 177 2.52 11.70 -19.04
N ASN A 178 2.96 12.05 -17.83
CA ASN A 178 2.13 12.70 -16.80
C ASN A 178 0.82 11.91 -16.50
N TYR A 179 0.94 10.58 -16.46
CA TYR A 179 -0.14 9.67 -16.10
C TYR A 179 0.05 9.12 -14.70
N LYS A 180 -1.04 8.65 -14.10
CA LYS A 180 -1.03 7.82 -12.90
C LYS A 180 -0.91 6.35 -13.31
N PHE A 181 0.22 5.72 -13.00
CA PHE A 181 0.40 4.27 -13.14
C PHE A 181 0.15 3.61 -11.77
N GLU A 182 -0.84 2.71 -11.72
CA GLU A 182 -1.32 2.03 -10.50
C GLU A 182 -1.20 0.51 -10.57
N GLY A 183 -0.49 0.00 -11.57
CA GLY A 183 -0.27 -1.43 -11.76
C GLY A 183 1.13 -1.69 -12.25
N LEU A 184 1.77 -2.70 -11.67
CA LEU A 184 3.07 -3.21 -12.08
C LEU A 184 2.99 -4.74 -12.08
N TYR A 185 3.47 -5.36 -13.15
CA TYR A 185 3.54 -6.81 -13.28
C TYR A 185 4.67 -7.21 -14.23
N PHE A 186 5.29 -8.36 -13.99
CA PHE A 186 6.24 -8.98 -14.91
C PHE A 186 5.49 -9.90 -15.88
N ILE A 187 5.44 -9.54 -17.17
CA ILE A 187 4.71 -10.24 -18.25
C ILE A 187 5.63 -11.00 -19.22
#